data_AF-A0A2P6RYD4-F1
#
_entry.id   AF-A0A2P6RYD4-F1
#
_cell.length_a   1.000
_cell.length_b   1.000
_cell.length_c   1.000
_cell.angle_alpha   90.00
_cell.angle_beta   90.00
_cell.angle_gamma   90.00
#
_symmetry.space_group_name_H-M   'P 1'
#
loop_
_entity.id
_entity.type
_entity.pdbx_description
1 polymer ?
#
loop_
_entity_poly.entity_id
_entity_poly.type
_entity_poly.pdbx_seq_one_letter_code
_entity_poly.pdbx_strand_id
1 'polypeptide(L)'
;MFGLYCRTRLQLVFPSYLCFRKTPPFITSFSSKSLSGDEKGRSFTVSYFVNSFGFSPELALFLSKKHKIQFESREKPDSVIKLLKHYGLTGTHVSEIARKRPHLFLFNAEKTLLPKLEFFCSIGISGTVLARLLCNNPRILALSLERSLRPCYDLTKTLRIPDEKLRYFFGDFRRNSLERLCIVARNIPVLTAHDVPQSSFPLWVPFYFRALSFDSEKVKTNLHKVISMGFDPSSATFMKALYVISVTDTSKWEQKMEFYSKWGWTEDDVLLAFRRSPLFMSFSEKIISSKMDFYVNTLGCQPSDVAGCPDVLTYSLEKRIIPRCSVIRLLQLEGLIAKEDASIITILQKSEKWFLERFVIKYQEQVPELLTSYKEKISLAKFGLGFDERGGVKQV
;
A
#
# COMPACT_ATOMS: atom_id res chain seq x y z
N MET A 1 7.52 -6.98 -41.19
CA MET A 1 6.12 -6.57 -40.98
C MET A 1 5.84 -6.53 -39.50
N PHE A 2 5.44 -5.36 -39.01
CA PHE A 2 5.16 -5.07 -37.60
C PHE A 2 3.96 -5.88 -37.09
N GLY A 3 4.08 -6.47 -35.89
CA GLY A 3 2.99 -7.17 -35.21
C GLY A 3 3.07 -6.93 -33.70
N LEU A 4 2.09 -6.18 -33.18
CA LEU A 4 1.98 -5.63 -31.84
C LEU A 4 2.03 -6.67 -30.70
N TYR A 5 2.95 -6.50 -29.75
CA TYR A 5 2.88 -7.16 -28.44
C TYR A 5 2.32 -6.20 -27.38
N CYS A 6 1.11 -6.50 -26.92
CA CYS A 6 0.44 -5.85 -25.81
C CYS A 6 1.26 -5.95 -24.51
N ARG A 7 1.80 -4.83 -24.04
CA ARG A 7 2.40 -4.70 -22.70
C ARG A 7 1.31 -4.54 -21.64
N THR A 8 0.93 -5.63 -20.99
CA THR A 8 0.07 -5.58 -19.81
C THR A 8 0.86 -5.06 -18.61
N ARG A 9 0.52 -3.84 -18.17
CA ARG A 9 1.11 -3.13 -17.03
C ARG A 9 0.77 -3.86 -15.71
N LEU A 10 1.74 -4.56 -15.12
CA LEU A 10 1.65 -5.07 -13.74
C LEU A 10 1.57 -3.89 -12.75
N GLN A 11 0.40 -3.69 -12.16
CA GLN A 11 0.19 -2.74 -11.07
C GLN A 11 0.70 -3.36 -9.77
N LEU A 12 1.80 -2.81 -9.24
CA LEU A 12 2.24 -3.04 -7.86
C LEU A 12 1.21 -2.43 -6.91
N VAL A 13 0.37 -3.28 -6.33
CA VAL A 13 -0.59 -2.92 -5.29
C VAL A 13 0.15 -2.89 -3.95
N PHE A 14 0.35 -1.70 -3.40
CA PHE A 14 0.75 -1.53 -2.01
C PHE A 14 -0.46 -1.78 -1.08
N PRO A 15 -0.31 -2.48 0.05
CA PRO A 15 -1.41 -2.77 0.94
C PRO A 15 -1.91 -1.49 1.63
N SER A 16 -3.17 -1.13 1.34
CA SER A 16 -3.93 -0.13 2.08
C SER A 16 -4.35 -0.73 3.43
N TYR A 17 -3.74 -0.25 4.51
CA TYR A 17 -4.16 -0.58 5.88
C TYR A 17 -5.57 -0.02 6.14
N LEU A 18 -6.57 -0.89 6.14
CA LEU A 18 -7.92 -0.61 6.66
C LEU A 18 -7.87 -0.70 8.19
N CYS A 19 -7.93 0.45 8.87
CA CYS A 19 -8.15 0.49 10.31
C CYS A 19 -9.67 0.55 10.56
N PHE A 20 -10.26 -0.60 10.90
CA PHE A 20 -11.60 -0.66 11.48
C PHE A 20 -11.53 -0.15 12.92
N ARG A 21 -12.17 0.99 13.21
CA ARG A 21 -12.51 1.37 14.58
C ARG A 21 -13.90 0.84 14.90
N LYS A 22 -13.99 -0.07 15.88
CA LYS A 22 -15.24 -0.44 16.54
C LYS A 22 -15.74 0.76 17.35
N THR A 23 -17.00 1.15 17.17
CA THR A 23 -17.70 2.11 18.03
C THR A 23 -18.51 1.36 19.09
N PRO A 24 -18.53 1.78 20.36
CA PRO A 24 -19.35 1.16 21.40
C PRO A 24 -20.82 1.63 21.30
N PRO A 25 -21.79 0.85 21.84
CA PRO A 25 -23.20 1.21 21.85
C PRO A 25 -23.46 2.21 22.99
N PHE A 26 -24.01 3.37 22.66
CA PHE A 26 -24.63 4.25 23.66
C PHE A 26 -26.10 4.47 23.31
N ILE A 27 -26.95 3.97 24.20
CA ILE A 27 -28.38 4.24 24.28
C ILE A 27 -28.52 5.53 25.10
N THR A 28 -29.13 6.58 24.53
CA THR A 28 -29.71 7.67 25.34
C THR A 28 -30.94 8.25 24.63
N SER A 29 -31.94 8.53 25.46
CA SER A 29 -33.34 8.83 25.17
C SER A 29 -33.59 10.20 24.52
N PHE A 30 -34.74 10.29 23.86
CA PHE A 30 -35.26 11.46 23.16
C PHE A 30 -35.68 12.59 24.12
N SER A 31 -35.35 13.83 23.76
CA SER A 31 -36.10 15.03 24.16
C SER A 31 -36.31 15.89 22.91
N SER A 32 -37.58 16.09 22.55
CA SER A 32 -38.02 16.80 21.36
C SER A 32 -38.07 18.32 21.60
N LYS A 33 -37.21 19.06 20.89
CA LYS A 33 -37.44 20.47 20.58
C LYS A 33 -37.50 20.64 19.06
N SER A 34 -38.60 21.22 18.60
CA SER A 34 -38.99 21.40 17.21
C SER A 34 -38.04 22.35 16.45
N LEU A 35 -37.49 21.86 15.33
CA LEU A 35 -36.64 22.58 14.38
C LEU A 35 -37.28 22.52 12.98
N SER A 36 -38.33 23.29 12.75
CA SER A 36 -39.11 23.23 11.48
C SER A 36 -38.35 23.79 10.26
N GLY A 37 -37.26 24.52 10.44
CA GLY A 37 -36.40 24.99 9.33
C GLY A 37 -35.31 24.00 8.88
N ASP A 38 -34.87 23.12 9.79
CA ASP A 38 -33.71 22.23 9.58
C ASP A 38 -34.09 20.96 8.80
N GLU A 39 -35.37 20.58 8.77
CA GLU A 39 -35.87 19.38 8.08
C GLU A 39 -36.00 19.56 6.56
N LYS A 40 -36.43 20.73 6.08
CA LYS A 40 -36.71 20.95 4.65
C LYS A 40 -35.43 20.97 3.79
N GLY A 41 -34.38 21.63 4.28
CA GLY A 41 -33.05 21.65 3.61
C GLY A 41 -32.32 20.31 3.67
N ARG A 42 -32.52 19.54 4.76
CA ARG A 42 -32.01 18.16 4.85
C ARG A 42 -32.75 17.22 3.92
N SER A 43 -34.08 17.36 3.79
CA SER A 43 -34.89 16.59 2.84
C SER A 43 -34.37 16.76 1.40
N PHE A 44 -34.16 18.00 0.95
CA PHE A 44 -33.58 18.26 -0.38
C PHE A 44 -32.18 17.65 -0.56
N THR A 45 -31.30 17.80 0.43
CA THR A 45 -29.93 17.27 0.36
C THR A 45 -29.92 15.74 0.24
N VAL A 46 -30.77 15.07 1.00
CA VAL A 46 -30.93 13.60 0.95
C VAL A 46 -31.45 13.18 -0.42
N SER A 47 -32.50 13.82 -0.93
CA SER A 47 -33.02 13.53 -2.28
C SER A 47 -31.98 13.79 -3.37
N TYR A 48 -31.18 14.84 -3.25
CA TYR A 48 -30.11 15.14 -4.19
C TYR A 48 -29.03 14.05 -4.18
N PHE A 49 -28.62 13.56 -3.00
CA PHE A 49 -27.66 12.46 -2.90
C PHE A 49 -28.16 11.16 -3.53
N VAL A 50 -29.45 10.84 -3.36
CA VAL A 50 -30.07 9.66 -3.99
C VAL A 50 -30.07 9.83 -5.50
N ASN A 51 -30.62 10.93 -6.01
CA ASN A 51 -30.85 11.12 -7.44
C ASN A 51 -29.56 11.38 -8.24
N SER A 52 -28.63 12.17 -7.70
CA SER A 52 -27.44 12.63 -8.43
C SER A 52 -26.22 11.72 -8.24
N PHE A 53 -26.09 11.03 -7.10
CA PHE A 53 -24.95 10.14 -6.83
C PHE A 53 -25.33 8.66 -6.73
N GLY A 54 -26.62 8.31 -6.77
CA GLY A 54 -27.08 6.92 -6.71
C GLY A 54 -26.91 6.28 -5.33
N PHE A 55 -26.95 7.07 -4.25
CA PHE A 55 -26.87 6.53 -2.89
C PHE A 55 -28.21 5.95 -2.44
N SER A 56 -28.17 4.98 -1.52
CA SER A 56 -29.39 4.56 -0.82
C SER A 56 -29.89 5.70 0.07
N PRO A 57 -31.21 5.77 0.36
CA PRO A 57 -31.77 6.79 1.26
C PRO A 57 -31.09 6.80 2.64
N GLU A 58 -30.74 5.64 3.19
CA GLU A 58 -30.08 5.49 4.49
C GLU A 58 -28.67 6.08 4.46
N LEU A 59 -27.89 5.77 3.42
CA LEU A 59 -26.55 6.31 3.24
C LEU A 59 -26.60 7.83 3.02
N ALA A 60 -27.54 8.32 2.22
CA ALA A 60 -27.73 9.75 1.97
C ALA A 60 -28.05 10.52 3.26
N LEU A 61 -28.98 10.00 4.08
CA LEU A 61 -29.32 10.58 5.38
C LEU A 61 -28.12 10.56 6.35
N PHE A 62 -27.41 9.43 6.43
CA PHE A 62 -26.21 9.29 7.24
C PHE A 62 -25.14 10.32 6.85
N LEU A 63 -24.84 10.46 5.56
CA LEU A 63 -23.82 11.39 5.06
C LEU A 63 -24.20 12.84 5.32
N SER A 64 -25.47 13.23 5.09
CA SER A 64 -25.97 14.58 5.39
C SER A 64 -25.79 14.91 6.88
N LYS A 65 -26.19 14.01 7.79
CA LYS A 65 -26.05 14.21 9.25
C LYS A 65 -24.59 14.23 9.69
N LYS A 66 -23.80 13.23 9.29
CA LYS A 66 -22.39 13.08 9.67
C LYS A 66 -21.54 14.27 9.26
N HIS A 67 -21.78 14.79 8.05
CA HIS A 67 -21.03 15.91 7.52
C HIS A 67 -21.73 17.27 7.74
N LYS A 68 -22.92 17.30 8.34
CA LYS A 68 -23.72 18.53 8.52
C LYS A 68 -23.84 19.32 7.21
N ILE A 69 -24.18 18.62 6.12
CA ILE A 69 -24.30 19.23 4.79
C ILE A 69 -25.75 19.54 4.50
N GLN A 70 -25.93 20.75 3.99
CA GLN A 70 -27.19 21.24 3.45
C GLN A 70 -26.89 21.94 2.12
N PHE A 71 -27.48 21.43 1.05
CA PHE A 71 -27.49 22.12 -0.23
C PHE A 71 -28.66 23.10 -0.25
N GLU A 72 -28.38 24.37 -0.55
CA GLU A 72 -29.40 25.41 -0.72
C GLU A 72 -30.14 25.25 -2.05
N SER A 73 -29.41 24.84 -3.10
CA SER A 73 -29.90 24.64 -4.47
C SER A 73 -29.08 23.57 -5.19
N ARG A 74 -29.46 23.23 -6.43
CA ARG A 74 -28.71 22.30 -7.28
C ARG A 74 -27.49 22.95 -7.96
N GLU A 75 -27.41 24.27 -8.03
CA GLU A 75 -26.46 24.99 -8.87
C GLU A 75 -25.00 24.70 -8.51
N LYS A 76 -24.63 24.88 -7.22
CA LYS A 76 -23.26 24.63 -6.74
C LYS A 76 -22.85 23.17 -6.94
N PRO A 77 -23.59 22.15 -6.44
CA PRO A 77 -23.17 20.77 -6.60
C PRO A 77 -23.16 20.32 -8.07
N ASP A 78 -24.11 20.75 -8.91
CA ASP A 78 -24.12 20.40 -10.35
C ASP A 78 -22.94 21.03 -11.10
N SER A 79 -22.59 22.29 -10.77
CA SER A 79 -21.40 22.95 -11.33
C SER A 79 -20.11 22.20 -11.00
N VAL A 80 -19.97 21.74 -9.75
CA VAL A 80 -18.83 20.89 -9.34
C VAL A 80 -18.82 19.56 -10.10
N ILE A 81 -19.97 18.89 -10.25
CA ILE A 81 -20.07 17.64 -11.03
C ILE A 81 -19.65 17.86 -12.48
N LYS A 82 -20.14 18.93 -13.12
CA LYS A 82 -19.81 19.27 -14.51
C LYS A 82 -18.31 19.50 -14.68
N LEU A 83 -17.70 20.27 -13.77
CA LEU A 83 -16.26 20.53 -13.78
C LEU A 83 -15.46 19.23 -13.62
N LEU A 84 -15.79 18.39 -12.65
CA LEU A 84 -15.09 17.11 -12.46
C LEU A 84 -15.20 16.20 -13.69
N LYS A 85 -16.39 16.13 -14.32
CA LYS A 85 -16.59 15.37 -15.55
C LYS A 85 -15.78 15.92 -16.72
N HIS A 86 -15.66 17.24 -16.85
CA HIS A 86 -14.81 17.88 -17.85
C HIS A 86 -13.33 17.45 -17.72
N TYR A 87 -12.86 17.22 -16.49
CA TYR A 87 -11.51 16.70 -16.21
C TYR A 87 -11.40 15.16 -16.30
N GLY A 88 -12.39 14.49 -16.88
CA GLY A 88 -12.35 13.05 -17.17
C GLY A 88 -12.81 12.14 -16.03
N LEU A 89 -13.44 12.68 -14.97
CA LEU A 89 -14.04 11.85 -13.92
C LEU A 89 -15.40 11.32 -14.36
N THR A 90 -15.57 10.00 -14.30
CA THR A 90 -16.86 9.33 -14.53
C THR A 90 -17.85 9.58 -13.37
N GLY A 91 -19.14 9.31 -13.60
CA GLY A 91 -20.16 9.37 -12.55
C GLY A 91 -19.81 8.53 -11.32
N THR A 92 -19.23 7.35 -11.52
CA THR A 92 -18.78 6.48 -10.41
C THR A 92 -17.67 7.12 -9.56
N HIS A 93 -16.68 7.76 -10.19
CA HIS A 93 -15.65 8.50 -9.44
C HIS A 93 -16.25 9.67 -8.66
N VAL A 94 -17.18 10.42 -9.27
CA VAL A 94 -17.86 11.55 -8.62
C VAL A 94 -18.67 11.08 -7.41
N SER A 95 -19.45 10.00 -7.53
CA SER A 95 -20.18 9.40 -6.41
C SER A 95 -19.25 8.93 -5.29
N GLU A 96 -18.08 8.36 -5.63
CA GLU A 96 -17.11 7.96 -4.62
C GLU A 96 -16.54 9.16 -3.85
N ILE A 97 -16.23 10.25 -4.55
CA ILE A 97 -15.77 11.51 -3.97
C ILE A 97 -16.85 12.11 -3.06
N ALA A 98 -18.11 12.16 -3.52
CA ALA A 98 -19.25 12.63 -2.74
C ALA A 98 -19.44 11.82 -1.46
N ARG A 99 -19.27 10.49 -1.51
CA ARG A 99 -19.36 9.62 -0.33
C ARG A 99 -18.26 9.92 0.70
N LYS A 100 -17.04 10.22 0.25
CA LYS A 100 -15.88 10.46 1.13
C LYS A 100 -15.79 11.91 1.63
N ARG A 101 -16.14 12.89 0.81
CA ARG A 101 -16.01 14.32 1.11
C ARG A 101 -17.11 15.17 0.46
N PRO A 102 -18.35 15.04 0.94
CA PRO A 102 -19.49 15.71 0.30
C PRO A 102 -19.42 17.25 0.38
N HIS A 103 -18.65 17.85 1.31
CA HIS A 103 -18.47 19.31 1.39
C HIS A 103 -17.83 19.94 0.15
N LEU A 104 -17.10 19.17 -0.67
CA LEU A 104 -16.52 19.71 -1.91
C LEU A 104 -17.57 20.26 -2.86
N PHE A 105 -18.79 19.71 -2.81
CA PHE A 105 -19.91 20.11 -3.64
C PHE A 105 -20.61 21.39 -3.15
N LEU A 106 -20.13 21.99 -2.05
CA LEU A 106 -20.54 23.32 -1.59
C LEU A 106 -19.60 24.43 -2.09
N PHE A 107 -18.44 24.07 -2.65
CA PHE A 107 -17.47 25.05 -3.13
C PHE A 107 -17.89 25.63 -4.48
N ASN A 108 -17.43 26.84 -4.75
CA ASN A 108 -17.52 27.42 -6.08
C ASN A 108 -16.57 26.67 -7.03
N ALA A 109 -17.13 26.04 -8.07
CA ALA A 109 -16.36 25.20 -8.98
C ALA A 109 -15.24 25.99 -9.68
N GLU A 110 -15.56 27.14 -10.26
CA GLU A 110 -14.62 27.96 -11.05
C GLU A 110 -13.59 28.69 -10.18
N LYS A 111 -14.01 29.32 -9.09
CA LYS A 111 -13.10 30.12 -8.25
C LYS A 111 -12.23 29.26 -7.34
N THR A 112 -12.74 28.12 -6.88
CA THR A 112 -12.08 27.32 -5.84
C THR A 112 -11.48 26.03 -6.39
N LEU A 113 -12.21 25.27 -7.19
CA LEU A 113 -11.77 23.93 -7.60
C LEU A 113 -10.96 23.94 -8.89
N LEU A 114 -11.37 24.72 -9.89
CA LEU A 114 -10.73 24.78 -11.20
C LEU A 114 -9.22 25.09 -11.13
N PRO A 115 -8.75 26.13 -10.40
CA PRO A 115 -7.31 26.42 -10.33
C PRO A 115 -6.47 25.25 -9.78
N LYS A 116 -7.06 24.42 -8.90
CA LYS A 116 -6.39 23.24 -8.35
C LYS A 116 -6.33 22.10 -9.35
N LEU A 117 -7.40 21.91 -10.14
CA LEU A 117 -7.43 20.89 -11.19
C LEU A 117 -6.45 21.25 -12.32
N GLU A 118 -6.41 22.52 -12.71
CA GLU A 118 -5.42 23.05 -13.66
C GLU A 118 -3.99 22.84 -13.17
N PHE A 119 -3.74 23.14 -11.88
CA PHE A 119 -2.45 22.87 -11.26
C PHE A 119 -2.06 21.39 -11.31
N PHE A 120 -2.96 20.47 -10.99
CA PHE A 120 -2.64 19.04 -11.09
C PHE A 120 -2.33 18.62 -12.53
N CYS A 121 -3.10 19.12 -13.51
CA CYS A 121 -2.81 18.87 -14.91
C CYS A 121 -1.46 19.44 -15.35
N SER A 122 -1.08 20.65 -14.90
CA SER A 122 0.18 21.28 -15.28
C SER A 122 1.41 20.54 -14.75
N ILE A 123 1.27 19.78 -13.66
CA ILE A 123 2.33 18.91 -13.12
C ILE A 123 2.21 17.43 -13.58
N GLY A 124 1.43 17.18 -14.64
CA GLY A 124 1.31 15.85 -15.26
C GLY A 124 0.34 14.88 -14.58
N ILE A 125 -0.47 15.34 -13.63
CA ILE A 125 -1.52 14.54 -12.97
C ILE A 125 -2.86 14.83 -13.64
N SER A 126 -3.19 14.04 -14.67
CA SER A 126 -4.41 14.20 -15.47
C SER A 126 -5.15 12.88 -15.71
N GLY A 127 -6.36 12.97 -16.28
CA GLY A 127 -7.19 11.83 -16.68
C GLY A 127 -7.39 10.78 -15.58
N THR A 128 -7.13 9.51 -15.89
CA THR A 128 -7.35 8.41 -14.93
C THR A 128 -6.43 8.46 -13.70
N VAL A 129 -5.30 9.18 -13.77
CA VAL A 129 -4.40 9.37 -12.63
C VAL A 129 -5.01 10.38 -11.67
N LEU A 130 -5.52 11.50 -12.19
CA LEU A 130 -6.26 12.50 -11.42
C LEU A 130 -7.52 11.90 -10.78
N ALA A 131 -8.31 11.13 -11.53
CA ALA A 131 -9.49 10.47 -11.00
C ALA A 131 -9.15 9.56 -9.80
N ARG A 132 -8.12 8.71 -9.93
CA ARG A 132 -7.63 7.85 -8.83
C ARG A 132 -7.12 8.66 -7.64
N LEU A 133 -6.38 9.74 -7.89
CA LEU A 133 -5.90 10.64 -6.84
C LEU A 133 -7.09 11.20 -6.02
N LEU A 134 -8.10 11.73 -6.70
CA LEU A 134 -9.25 12.36 -6.07
C LEU A 134 -10.18 11.36 -5.38
N CYS A 135 -10.36 10.16 -5.92
CA CYS A 135 -11.08 9.09 -5.22
C CYS A 135 -10.35 8.67 -3.95
N ASN A 136 -9.02 8.55 -3.97
CA ASN A 136 -8.24 8.17 -2.80
C ASN A 136 -8.24 9.26 -1.73
N ASN A 137 -8.04 10.53 -2.12
CA ASN A 137 -7.92 11.66 -1.20
C ASN A 137 -8.62 12.92 -1.72
N PRO A 138 -9.96 12.98 -1.67
CA PRO A 138 -10.70 14.15 -2.16
C PRO A 138 -10.43 15.42 -1.34
N ARG A 139 -9.96 15.28 -0.08
CA ARG A 139 -9.59 16.42 0.78
C ARG A 139 -8.53 17.32 0.14
N ILE A 140 -7.72 16.82 -0.79
CA ILE A 140 -6.68 17.60 -1.45
C ILE A 140 -7.22 18.87 -2.14
N LEU A 141 -8.45 18.81 -2.67
CA LEU A 141 -9.12 19.94 -3.31
C LEU A 141 -9.64 21.00 -2.32
N ALA A 142 -9.64 20.69 -1.02
CA ALA A 142 -9.98 21.64 0.05
C ALA A 142 -8.75 22.38 0.60
N LEU A 143 -7.54 22.05 0.16
CA LEU A 143 -6.31 22.71 0.60
C LEU A 143 -6.10 24.04 -0.12
N SER A 144 -5.25 24.92 0.41
CA SER A 144 -4.85 26.13 -0.32
C SER A 144 -3.94 25.77 -1.49
N LEU A 145 -4.20 26.33 -2.66
CA LEU A 145 -3.28 26.20 -3.81
C LEU A 145 -1.93 26.85 -3.47
N GLU A 146 -1.97 28.11 -3.04
CA GLU A 146 -0.79 28.93 -2.80
C GLU A 146 -0.07 28.60 -1.49
N ARG A 147 -0.80 28.30 -0.40
CA ARG A 147 -0.18 28.04 0.92
C ARG A 147 0.12 26.56 1.17
N SER A 148 -0.26 25.66 0.26
CA SER A 148 -0.09 24.22 0.50
C SER A 148 0.34 23.45 -0.74
N LEU A 149 -0.45 23.46 -1.82
CA LEU A 149 -0.18 22.58 -2.96
C LEU A 149 1.08 22.99 -3.74
N ARG A 150 1.25 24.28 -4.05
CA ARG A 150 2.46 24.78 -4.73
C ARG A 150 3.73 24.60 -3.90
N PRO A 151 3.79 25.04 -2.62
CA PRO A 151 4.98 24.81 -1.79
C PRO A 151 5.32 23.32 -1.63
N CYS A 152 4.31 22.44 -1.52
CA CYS A 152 4.56 20.99 -1.50
C CYS A 152 5.24 20.53 -2.79
N TYR A 153 4.74 20.96 -3.95
CA TYR A 153 5.32 20.62 -5.24
C TYR A 153 6.75 21.14 -5.38
N ASP A 154 7.02 22.38 -4.99
CA ASP A 154 8.37 22.96 -5.06
C ASP A 154 9.37 22.18 -4.18
N LEU A 155 8.94 21.74 -3.00
CA LEU A 155 9.73 20.86 -2.15
C LEU A 155 9.95 19.48 -2.78
N THR A 156 8.95 18.92 -3.48
CA THR A 156 9.17 17.65 -4.20
C THR A 156 10.26 17.77 -5.26
N LYS A 157 10.37 18.93 -5.94
CA LYS A 157 11.43 19.20 -6.91
C LYS A 157 12.78 19.39 -6.23
N THR A 158 12.81 20.11 -5.11
CA THR A 158 14.02 20.28 -4.29
C THR A 158 14.56 18.92 -3.80
N LEU A 159 13.66 18.03 -3.39
CA LEU A 159 13.98 16.66 -2.96
C LEU A 159 14.21 15.70 -4.13
N ARG A 160 14.14 16.18 -5.38
CA ARG A 160 14.32 15.40 -6.61
C ARG A 160 13.42 14.16 -6.67
N ILE A 161 12.19 14.28 -6.16
CA ILE A 161 11.19 13.22 -6.25
C ILE A 161 10.77 13.07 -7.72
N PRO A 162 10.84 11.87 -8.32
CA PRO A 162 10.46 11.68 -9.71
C PRO A 162 8.98 11.98 -9.96
N ASP A 163 8.67 12.56 -11.12
CA ASP A 163 7.33 13.05 -11.46
C ASP A 163 6.28 11.94 -11.46
N GLU A 164 6.65 10.73 -11.88
CA GLU A 164 5.76 9.57 -11.85
C GLU A 164 5.39 9.13 -10.44
N LYS A 165 6.08 9.65 -9.40
CA LYS A 165 5.80 9.39 -7.99
C LYS A 165 4.89 10.44 -7.35
N LEU A 166 4.71 11.61 -7.97
CA LEU A 166 3.91 12.71 -7.42
C LEU A 166 2.46 12.29 -7.11
N ARG A 167 1.88 11.39 -7.91
CA ARG A 167 0.53 10.85 -7.63
C ARG A 167 0.42 10.13 -6.29
N TYR A 168 1.47 9.42 -5.87
CA TYR A 168 1.48 8.72 -4.58
C TYR A 168 1.69 9.73 -3.45
N PHE A 169 2.55 10.71 -3.72
CA PHE A 169 2.83 11.79 -2.79
C PHE A 169 1.56 12.56 -2.43
N PHE A 170 0.86 13.10 -3.43
CA PHE A 170 -0.40 13.83 -3.25
C PHE A 170 -1.57 12.92 -2.85
N GLY A 171 -1.53 11.63 -3.23
CA GLY A 171 -2.55 10.64 -2.87
C GLY A 171 -2.62 10.32 -1.38
N ASP A 172 -1.52 10.48 -0.65
CA ASP A 172 -1.48 10.34 0.81
C ASP A 172 -1.04 11.64 1.49
N PHE A 173 -1.67 12.76 1.13
CA PHE A 173 -1.34 14.09 1.67
C PHE A 173 -1.48 14.19 3.20
N ARG A 174 -2.18 13.24 3.85
CA ARG A 174 -2.18 13.15 5.33
C ARG A 174 -0.81 12.76 5.88
N ARG A 175 -0.10 11.87 5.20
CA ARG A 175 1.26 11.48 5.58
C ARG A 175 2.31 12.39 4.96
N ASN A 176 2.00 12.96 3.80
CA ASN A 176 2.91 13.70 2.94
C ASN A 176 2.58 15.21 2.93
N SER A 177 2.20 15.76 4.08
CA SER A 177 1.86 17.18 4.20
C SER A 177 3.07 18.09 3.99
N LEU A 178 2.82 19.38 3.75
CA LEU A 178 3.87 20.41 3.63
C LEU A 178 4.81 20.39 4.85
N GLU A 179 4.25 20.35 6.05
CA GLU A 179 5.02 20.28 7.29
C GLU A 179 5.98 19.09 7.31
N ARG A 180 5.51 17.90 6.88
CA ARG A 180 6.32 16.69 6.83
C ARG A 180 7.42 16.79 5.78
N LEU A 181 7.14 17.40 4.62
CA LEU A 181 8.17 17.67 3.61
C LEU A 181 9.25 18.61 4.13
N CYS A 182 8.87 19.67 4.84
CA CYS A 182 9.82 20.59 5.44
C CYS A 182 10.74 19.84 6.43
N ILE A 183 10.19 18.93 7.24
CA ILE A 183 11.00 18.08 8.12
C ILE A 183 11.96 17.20 7.33
N VAL A 184 11.49 16.53 6.27
CA VAL A 184 12.36 15.72 5.40
C VAL A 184 13.49 16.56 4.83
N ALA A 185 13.18 17.73 4.26
CA ALA A 185 14.18 18.64 3.71
C ALA A 185 15.22 19.07 4.76
N ARG A 186 14.81 19.31 6.01
CA ARG A 186 15.72 19.62 7.13
C ARG A 186 16.62 18.45 7.54
N ASN A 187 16.16 17.22 7.32
CA ASN A 187 16.92 16.01 7.63
C ASN A 187 17.87 15.57 6.51
N ILE A 188 17.74 16.13 5.29
CA ILE A 188 18.64 15.83 4.18
C ILE A 188 20.12 16.13 4.51
N PRO A 189 20.48 17.31 5.04
CA PRO A 189 21.86 17.59 5.44
C PRO A 189 22.40 16.63 6.50
N VAL A 190 21.54 16.18 7.43
CA VAL A 190 21.93 15.21 8.47
C VAL A 190 22.34 13.87 7.84
N LEU A 191 21.58 13.39 6.86
CA LEU A 191 21.90 12.17 6.13
C LEU A 191 23.20 12.32 5.32
N THR A 192 23.35 13.43 4.61
CA THR A 192 24.55 13.70 3.81
C THR A 192 25.81 13.84 4.68
N ALA A 193 25.69 14.40 5.89
CA ALA A 193 26.81 14.50 6.84
C ALA A 193 27.27 13.13 7.39
N HIS A 194 26.49 12.07 7.18
CA HIS A 194 26.82 10.68 7.54
C HIS A 194 26.93 9.81 6.29
N ASP A 195 27.46 10.36 5.20
CA ASP A 195 27.83 9.64 3.98
C ASP A 195 26.68 8.99 3.21
N VAL A 196 25.41 9.33 3.50
CA VAL A 196 24.29 8.90 2.68
C VAL A 196 24.32 9.67 1.34
N PRO A 197 24.50 9.01 0.18
CA PRO A 197 24.74 9.69 -1.08
C PRO A 197 23.51 10.48 -1.55
N GLN A 198 23.64 11.75 -1.93
CA GLN A 198 22.47 12.53 -2.38
C GLN A 198 21.78 11.97 -3.64
N SER A 199 22.53 11.29 -4.51
CA SER A 199 22.01 10.64 -5.73
C SER A 199 20.95 9.57 -5.46
N SER A 200 20.89 9.08 -4.23
CA SER A 200 20.00 8.02 -3.81
C SER A 200 18.64 8.49 -3.29
N PHE A 201 18.51 9.76 -2.88
CA PHE A 201 17.27 10.30 -2.33
C PHE A 201 16.05 10.16 -3.25
N PRO A 202 16.17 10.37 -4.58
CA PRO A 202 15.06 10.11 -5.51
C PRO A 202 14.53 8.67 -5.44
N LEU A 203 15.41 7.70 -5.13
CA LEU A 203 15.08 6.28 -5.04
C LEU A 203 14.38 5.93 -3.72
N TRP A 204 14.61 6.69 -2.65
CA TRP A 204 14.25 6.29 -1.29
C TRP A 204 13.22 7.18 -0.63
N VAL A 205 13.26 8.50 -0.85
CA VAL A 205 12.29 9.45 -0.28
C VAL A 205 10.86 9.03 -0.57
N PRO A 206 10.48 8.57 -1.79
CA PRO A 206 9.11 8.14 -2.05
C PRO A 206 8.65 6.90 -1.27
N PHE A 207 9.58 6.02 -0.85
CA PHE A 207 9.27 4.75 -0.20
C PHE A 207 9.50 4.75 1.31
N TYR A 208 10.45 5.57 1.78
CA TYR A 208 10.87 5.66 3.18
C TYR A 208 10.62 7.05 3.77
N PHE A 209 9.74 7.85 3.15
CA PHE A 209 9.32 9.18 3.60
C PHE A 209 9.03 9.25 5.11
N ARG A 210 8.37 8.21 5.64
CA ARG A 210 8.04 8.13 7.07
C ARG A 210 9.27 8.15 7.96
N ALA A 211 10.35 7.47 7.58
CA ALA A 211 11.60 7.45 8.34
C ALA A 211 12.25 8.85 8.38
N LEU A 212 12.11 9.60 7.29
CA LEU A 212 12.74 10.90 7.11
C LEU A 212 11.92 12.06 7.68
N SER A 213 10.65 11.83 8.04
CA SER A 213 9.72 12.85 8.52
C SER A 213 9.55 12.86 10.05
N PHE A 214 10.40 12.14 10.77
CA PHE A 214 10.61 12.31 12.21
C PHE A 214 11.46 13.55 12.49
N ASP A 215 11.42 14.04 13.72
CA ASP A 215 12.29 15.12 14.16
C ASP A 215 13.78 14.77 13.98
N SER A 216 14.62 15.80 13.85
CA SER A 216 16.02 15.61 13.47
C SER A 216 16.82 14.81 14.50
N GLU A 217 16.53 14.94 15.79
CA GLU A 217 17.23 14.19 16.86
C GLU A 217 16.87 12.71 16.81
N LYS A 218 15.61 12.38 16.59
CA LYS A 218 15.19 11.00 16.35
C LYS A 218 15.83 10.41 15.09
N VAL A 219 15.90 11.17 14.00
CA VAL A 219 16.56 10.70 12.76
C VAL A 219 18.05 10.45 13.01
N LYS A 220 18.78 11.36 13.67
CA LYS A 220 20.18 11.15 14.06
C LYS A 220 20.38 9.91 14.92
N THR A 221 19.54 9.75 15.95
CA THR A 221 19.60 8.60 16.86
C THR A 221 19.43 7.29 16.08
N ASN A 222 18.42 7.21 15.21
CA ASN A 222 18.18 6.01 14.41
C ASN A 222 19.29 5.77 13.39
N LEU A 223 19.84 6.84 12.82
CA LEU A 223 20.96 6.77 11.89
C LEU A 223 22.19 6.17 12.57
N HIS A 224 22.60 6.67 13.74
CA HIS A 224 23.71 6.11 14.50
C HIS A 224 23.47 4.65 14.90
N LYS A 225 22.24 4.30 15.29
CA LYS A 225 21.87 2.92 15.60
C LYS A 225 22.03 1.99 14.38
N VAL A 226 21.62 2.44 13.19
CA VAL A 226 21.78 1.64 11.97
C VAL A 226 23.25 1.48 11.59
N ILE A 227 24.05 2.53 11.73
CA ILE A 227 25.50 2.46 11.51
C ILE A 227 26.17 1.51 12.51
N SER A 228 25.82 1.57 13.80
CA SER A 228 26.39 0.68 14.82
C SER A 228 25.98 -0.79 14.62
N MET A 229 24.86 -1.04 13.95
CA MET A 229 24.45 -2.38 13.52
C MET A 229 25.25 -2.91 12.32
N GLY A 230 26.18 -2.11 11.76
CA GLY A 230 27.09 -2.50 10.69
C GLY A 230 26.57 -2.23 9.28
N PHE A 231 25.57 -1.35 9.11
CA PHE A 231 25.13 -0.94 7.78
C PHE A 231 25.97 0.23 7.26
N ASP A 232 26.52 0.06 6.07
CA ASP A 232 27.16 1.13 5.30
C ASP A 232 26.10 2.15 4.82
N PRO A 233 26.21 3.45 5.16
CA PRO A 233 25.31 4.52 4.69
C PRO A 233 25.12 4.60 3.17
N SER A 234 26.09 4.12 2.40
CA SER A 234 26.03 4.08 0.93
C SER A 234 25.24 2.88 0.37
N SER A 235 24.98 1.86 1.20
CA SER A 235 24.29 0.64 0.80
C SER A 235 22.81 0.85 0.49
N ALA A 236 22.32 0.14 -0.53
CA ALA A 236 20.89 0.06 -0.84
C ALA A 236 20.03 -0.56 0.29
N THR A 237 20.63 -1.30 1.23
CA THR A 237 19.93 -1.86 2.41
C THR A 237 19.88 -0.89 3.59
N PHE A 238 20.71 0.16 3.62
CA PHE A 238 20.76 1.12 4.71
C PHE A 238 19.41 1.79 4.95
N MET A 239 18.78 2.32 3.90
CA MET A 239 17.49 2.99 4.04
C MET A 239 16.34 2.05 4.44
N LYS A 240 16.44 0.76 4.09
CA LYS A 240 15.49 -0.25 4.60
C LYS A 240 15.65 -0.40 6.10
N ALA A 241 16.88 -0.48 6.60
CA ALA A 241 17.16 -0.61 8.02
C ALA A 241 16.73 0.64 8.78
N LEU A 242 17.09 1.82 8.29
CA LEU A 242 16.68 3.10 8.86
C LEU A 242 15.16 3.23 8.93
N TYR A 243 14.45 2.80 7.90
CA TYR A 243 13.00 2.75 7.93
C TYR A 243 12.48 1.86 9.05
N VAL A 244 12.95 0.61 9.16
CA VAL A 244 12.48 -0.32 10.17
C VAL A 244 12.78 0.17 11.59
N ILE A 245 14.01 0.64 11.85
CA ILE A 245 14.40 1.20 13.15
C ILE A 245 13.56 2.43 13.49
N SER A 246 13.23 3.26 12.49
CA SER A 246 12.44 4.48 12.76
C SER A 246 10.99 4.21 13.14
N VAL A 247 10.41 3.09 12.68
CA VAL A 247 9.00 2.74 12.93
C VAL A 247 8.80 1.66 13.99
N THR A 248 9.90 1.06 14.48
CA THR A 248 9.90 0.00 15.49
C THR A 248 10.56 0.53 16.76
N ASP A 249 9.76 0.75 17.80
CA ASP A 249 10.30 1.09 19.12
C ASP A 249 10.97 -0.13 19.79
N THR A 250 11.69 0.11 20.88
CA THR A 250 12.46 -0.92 21.60
C THR A 250 11.59 -2.10 22.04
N SER A 251 10.42 -1.84 22.61
CA SER A 251 9.51 -2.90 23.07
C SER A 251 9.02 -3.77 21.91
N LYS A 252 8.64 -3.17 20.77
CA LYS A 252 8.27 -3.93 19.57
C LYS A 252 9.44 -4.71 18.97
N TRP A 253 10.66 -4.19 19.09
CA TRP A 253 11.85 -4.89 18.65
C TRP A 253 12.05 -6.15 19.47
N GLU A 254 12.06 -6.04 20.81
CA GLU A 254 12.19 -7.17 21.74
C GLU A 254 11.10 -8.21 21.53
N GLN A 255 9.84 -7.77 21.39
CA GLN A 255 8.71 -8.66 21.09
C GLN A 255 8.94 -9.46 19.80
N LYS A 256 9.49 -8.82 18.76
CA LYS A 256 9.83 -9.48 17.50
C LYS A 256 10.98 -10.48 17.66
N MET A 257 12.01 -10.13 18.43
CA MET A 257 13.11 -11.06 18.72
C MET A 257 12.58 -12.33 19.39
N GLU A 258 11.74 -12.18 20.42
CA GLU A 258 11.09 -13.32 21.09
C GLU A 258 10.19 -14.12 20.13
N PHE A 259 9.45 -13.43 19.26
CA PHE A 259 8.62 -14.07 18.24
C PHE A 259 9.45 -14.97 17.30
N TYR A 260 10.59 -14.49 16.78
CA TYR A 260 11.43 -15.31 15.90
C TYR A 260 12.14 -16.43 16.65
N SER A 261 12.46 -16.23 17.93
CA SER A 261 12.99 -17.28 18.80
C SER A 261 12.02 -18.46 18.94
N LYS A 262 10.71 -18.21 19.03
CA LYS A 262 9.67 -19.25 19.03
C LYS A 262 9.61 -20.07 17.74
N TRP A 263 10.13 -19.53 16.63
CA TRP A 263 10.27 -20.23 15.36
C TRP A 263 11.65 -20.89 15.18
N GLY A 264 12.49 -20.87 16.21
CA GLY A 264 13.81 -21.53 16.21
C GLY A 264 14.95 -20.67 15.67
N TRP A 265 14.77 -19.35 15.52
CA TRP A 265 15.88 -18.45 15.16
C TRP A 265 16.64 -18.04 16.42
N THR A 266 17.97 -18.06 16.36
CA THR A 266 18.81 -17.42 17.38
C THR A 266 18.77 -15.89 17.23
N GLU A 267 19.24 -15.18 18.24
CA GLU A 267 19.42 -13.72 18.13
C GLU A 267 20.34 -13.37 16.95
N ASP A 268 21.44 -14.11 16.76
CA ASP A 268 22.36 -13.92 15.66
C ASP A 268 21.70 -14.16 14.30
N ASP A 269 20.83 -15.17 14.18
CA ASP A 269 20.05 -15.41 12.95
C ASP A 269 19.19 -14.21 12.59
N VAL A 270 18.49 -13.62 13.57
CA VAL A 270 17.64 -12.45 13.35
C VAL A 270 18.49 -11.24 12.94
N LEU A 271 19.63 -11.01 13.60
CA LEU A 271 20.52 -9.89 13.29
C LEU A 271 21.18 -10.03 11.92
N LEU A 272 21.62 -11.23 11.55
CA LEU A 272 22.16 -11.53 10.21
C LEU A 272 21.09 -11.38 9.13
N ALA A 273 19.89 -11.91 9.37
CA ALA A 273 18.74 -11.73 8.49
C ALA A 273 18.39 -10.23 8.33
N PHE A 274 18.40 -9.48 9.43
CA PHE A 274 18.16 -8.04 9.41
C PHE A 274 19.19 -7.29 8.58
N ARG A 275 20.48 -7.60 8.73
CA ARG A 275 21.55 -7.03 7.89
C ARG A 275 21.36 -7.31 6.40
N ARG A 276 20.90 -8.51 6.04
CA ARG A 276 20.66 -8.91 4.64
C ARG A 276 19.43 -8.21 4.04
N SER A 277 18.29 -8.27 4.71
CA SER A 277 17.06 -7.62 4.26
C SER A 277 16.21 -7.16 5.44
N PRO A 278 16.27 -5.89 5.84
CA PRO A 278 15.62 -5.41 7.06
C PRO A 278 14.08 -5.53 7.09
N LEU A 279 13.43 -5.54 5.92
CA LEU A 279 11.99 -5.23 5.81
C LEU A 279 11.07 -6.25 6.49
N PHE A 280 11.47 -7.52 6.67
CA PHE A 280 10.64 -8.51 7.36
C PHE A 280 10.31 -8.06 8.80
N MET A 281 11.22 -7.34 9.46
CA MET A 281 11.02 -6.76 10.78
C MET A 281 9.97 -5.64 10.82
N SER A 282 9.48 -5.14 9.68
CA SER A 282 8.40 -4.13 9.65
C SER A 282 6.97 -4.70 9.57
N PHE A 283 6.80 -5.99 9.26
CA PHE A 283 5.48 -6.62 9.15
C PHE A 283 4.93 -7.02 10.52
N SER A 284 3.61 -7.20 10.63
CA SER A 284 3.03 -7.72 11.88
C SER A 284 3.35 -9.19 12.07
N GLU A 285 3.42 -9.63 13.34
CA GLU A 285 3.61 -11.04 13.70
C GLU A 285 2.58 -11.93 13.04
N LYS A 286 1.32 -11.51 12.97
CA LYS A 286 0.26 -12.27 12.26
C LYS A 286 0.63 -12.57 10.80
N ILE A 287 1.14 -11.58 10.07
CA ILE A 287 1.51 -11.76 8.65
C ILE A 287 2.70 -12.69 8.53
N ILE A 288 3.71 -12.53 9.39
CA ILE A 288 4.91 -13.36 9.35
C ILE A 288 4.61 -14.79 9.81
N SER A 289 3.78 -14.98 10.83
CA SER A 289 3.37 -16.28 11.33
C SER A 289 2.73 -17.13 10.24
N SER A 290 1.82 -16.58 9.42
CA SER A 290 1.23 -17.33 8.30
C SER A 290 2.26 -17.72 7.24
N LYS A 291 3.34 -16.96 7.07
CA LYS A 291 4.42 -17.30 6.14
C LYS A 291 5.37 -18.35 6.74
N MET A 292 5.74 -18.18 8.01
CA MET A 292 6.58 -19.13 8.74
C MET A 292 5.91 -20.50 8.84
N ASP A 293 4.61 -20.54 9.15
CA ASP A 293 3.82 -21.77 9.14
C ASP A 293 3.88 -22.46 7.77
N PHE A 294 3.66 -21.71 6.69
CA PHE A 294 3.77 -22.27 5.34
C PHE A 294 5.19 -22.77 5.01
N TYR A 295 6.24 -22.05 5.40
CA TYR A 295 7.61 -22.49 5.11
C TYR A 295 8.04 -23.69 5.95
N VAL A 296 7.83 -23.62 7.27
CA VAL A 296 8.35 -24.60 8.22
C VAL A 296 7.43 -25.82 8.31
N ASN A 297 6.13 -25.61 8.52
CA ASN A 297 5.20 -26.70 8.77
C ASN A 297 4.67 -27.31 7.47
N THR A 298 4.36 -26.48 6.46
CA THR A 298 3.78 -26.97 5.20
C THR A 298 4.84 -27.45 4.20
N LEU A 299 5.94 -26.71 4.03
CA LEU A 299 7.01 -27.09 3.09
C LEU A 299 8.16 -27.87 3.75
N GLY A 300 8.19 -27.98 5.08
CA GLY A 300 9.24 -28.69 5.80
C GLY A 300 10.61 -28.01 5.72
N CYS A 301 10.67 -26.71 5.43
CA CYS A 301 11.93 -25.97 5.39
C CYS A 301 12.51 -25.82 6.81
N GLN A 302 13.85 -25.87 6.93
CA GLN A 302 14.46 -25.55 8.21
C GLN A 302 14.29 -24.05 8.49
N PRO A 303 14.01 -23.64 9.75
CA PRO A 303 13.91 -22.23 10.09
C PRO A 303 15.13 -21.40 9.68
N SER A 304 16.34 -21.99 9.78
CA SER A 304 17.60 -21.38 9.37
C SER A 304 17.69 -21.10 7.87
N ASP A 305 17.07 -21.92 7.01
CA ASP A 305 17.02 -21.66 5.57
C ASP A 305 16.22 -20.38 5.26
N VAL A 306 15.13 -20.17 6.02
CA VAL A 306 14.30 -18.97 5.92
C VAL A 306 15.08 -17.75 6.45
N ALA A 307 15.81 -17.90 7.55
CA ALA A 307 16.69 -16.87 8.11
C ALA A 307 17.81 -16.48 7.13
N GLY A 308 18.34 -17.45 6.39
CA GLY A 308 19.33 -17.23 5.34
C GLY A 308 18.79 -16.38 4.18
N CYS A 309 17.48 -16.40 3.95
CA CYS A 309 16.81 -15.75 2.81
C CYS A 309 15.64 -14.84 3.24
N PRO A 310 15.85 -13.82 4.08
CA PRO A 310 14.77 -13.08 4.75
C PRO A 310 13.82 -12.33 3.79
N ASP A 311 14.24 -12.06 2.55
CA ASP A 311 13.37 -11.47 1.52
C ASP A 311 12.13 -12.31 1.23
N VAL A 312 12.17 -13.63 1.42
CA VAL A 312 11.00 -14.50 1.20
C VAL A 312 9.84 -14.14 2.12
N LEU A 313 10.14 -13.65 3.33
CA LEU A 313 9.16 -13.15 4.28
C LEU A 313 8.51 -11.83 3.85
N THR A 314 9.03 -11.15 2.83
CA THR A 314 8.46 -9.90 2.31
C THR A 314 7.48 -10.14 1.15
N TYR A 315 7.53 -11.30 0.49
CA TYR A 315 6.65 -11.61 -0.63
C TYR A 315 5.21 -11.94 -0.19
N SER A 316 4.26 -11.77 -1.11
CA SER A 316 2.87 -12.15 -0.87
C SER A 316 2.71 -13.66 -0.86
N LEU A 317 2.12 -14.17 0.23
CA LEU A 317 1.82 -15.60 0.38
C LEU A 317 0.92 -16.09 -0.76
N GLU A 318 -0.22 -15.45 -0.93
CA GLU A 318 -1.26 -15.82 -1.91
C GLU A 318 -0.87 -15.52 -3.36
N LYS A 319 -0.16 -14.42 -3.62
CA LYS A 319 0.09 -13.96 -4.99
C LYS A 319 1.41 -14.44 -5.59
N ARG A 320 2.34 -14.93 -4.76
CA ARG A 320 3.68 -15.30 -5.24
C ARG A 320 4.17 -16.61 -4.64
N ILE A 321 4.11 -16.77 -3.33
CA ILE A 321 4.69 -17.94 -2.66
C ILE A 321 3.92 -19.20 -3.05
N ILE A 322 2.62 -19.24 -2.74
CA ILE A 322 1.76 -20.40 -3.04
C ILE A 322 1.76 -20.73 -4.54
N PRO A 323 1.47 -19.79 -5.48
CA PRO A 323 1.42 -20.13 -6.90
C PRO A 323 2.72 -20.72 -7.46
N ARG A 324 3.87 -20.26 -6.97
CA ARG A 324 5.16 -20.79 -7.41
C ARG A 324 5.44 -22.16 -6.82
N CYS A 325 5.20 -22.36 -5.52
CA CYS A 325 5.33 -23.66 -4.88
C CYS A 325 4.42 -24.70 -5.54
N SER A 326 3.19 -24.31 -5.88
CA SER A 326 2.23 -25.12 -6.62
C SER A 326 2.77 -25.61 -7.96
N VAL A 327 3.30 -24.71 -8.79
CA VAL A 327 3.91 -25.07 -10.09
C VAL A 327 5.10 -26.03 -9.89
N ILE A 328 6.01 -25.72 -8.96
CA ILE A 328 7.18 -26.57 -8.71
C ILE A 328 6.74 -27.97 -8.25
N ARG A 329 5.78 -28.06 -7.33
CA ARG A 329 5.26 -29.34 -6.85
C ARG A 329 4.60 -30.16 -7.95
N LEU A 330 3.82 -29.52 -8.84
CA LEU A 330 3.21 -30.20 -9.98
C LEU A 330 4.28 -30.77 -10.92
N LEU A 331 5.29 -29.97 -11.30
CA LEU A 331 6.39 -30.43 -12.16
C LEU A 331 7.18 -31.59 -11.54
N GLN A 332 7.35 -31.60 -10.21
CA GLN A 332 7.98 -32.72 -9.50
C GLN A 332 7.15 -34.00 -9.54
N LEU A 333 5.81 -33.89 -9.50
CA LEU A 333 4.91 -35.03 -9.57
C LEU A 333 4.83 -35.64 -10.96
N GLU A 334 4.87 -34.79 -11.99
CA GLU A 334 4.97 -35.21 -13.39
C GLU A 334 6.38 -35.73 -13.75
N GLY A 335 7.33 -35.73 -12.80
CA GLY A 335 8.70 -36.19 -13.02
C GLY A 335 9.52 -35.29 -13.96
N LEU A 336 9.08 -34.06 -14.22
CA LEU A 336 9.70 -33.13 -15.17
C LEU A 336 10.89 -32.35 -14.59
N ILE A 337 11.01 -32.32 -13.26
CA ILE A 337 12.14 -31.78 -12.50
C ILE A 337 12.41 -32.68 -11.27
N ALA A 338 13.67 -32.82 -10.85
CA ALA A 338 13.99 -33.60 -9.66
C ALA A 338 13.60 -32.83 -8.38
N LYS A 339 13.40 -33.57 -7.28
CA LYS A 339 13.14 -33.00 -5.96
C LYS A 339 14.33 -32.19 -5.43
N GLU A 340 15.54 -32.56 -5.84
CA GLU A 340 16.81 -32.03 -5.33
C GLU A 340 17.32 -30.84 -6.16
N ASP A 341 16.73 -30.59 -7.34
CA ASP A 341 17.30 -29.68 -8.36
C ASP A 341 17.28 -28.18 -7.98
N ALA A 342 16.60 -27.79 -6.89
CA ALA A 342 16.64 -26.40 -6.42
C ALA A 342 16.04 -26.22 -5.02
N SER A 343 16.71 -25.40 -4.20
CA SER A 343 16.09 -24.80 -3.01
C SER A 343 14.86 -23.98 -3.42
N ILE A 344 13.67 -24.41 -2.98
CA ILE A 344 12.41 -23.72 -3.29
C ILE A 344 12.44 -22.26 -2.85
N ILE A 345 13.08 -21.98 -1.71
CA ILE A 345 13.32 -20.63 -1.18
C ILE A 345 14.08 -19.77 -2.20
N THR A 346 15.11 -20.32 -2.84
CA THR A 346 15.89 -19.62 -3.88
C THR A 346 15.04 -19.33 -5.12
N ILE A 347 14.19 -20.26 -5.55
CA ILE A 347 13.28 -20.06 -6.68
C ILE A 347 12.28 -18.93 -6.39
N LEU A 348 11.76 -18.86 -5.17
CA LEU A 348 10.78 -17.85 -4.75
C LEU A 348 11.33 -16.42 -4.86
N GLN A 349 12.64 -16.23 -4.76
CA GLN A 349 13.30 -14.92 -4.89
C GLN A 349 13.44 -14.44 -6.33
N LYS A 350 13.45 -15.34 -7.32
CA LYS A 350 13.70 -14.98 -8.73
C LYS A 350 12.60 -14.11 -9.35
N SER A 351 12.92 -13.37 -10.41
CA SER A 351 11.94 -12.52 -11.09
C SER A 351 10.78 -13.33 -11.67
N GLU A 352 9.62 -12.69 -11.87
CA GLU A 352 8.47 -13.35 -12.49
C GLU A 352 8.78 -13.82 -13.91
N LYS A 353 9.47 -12.99 -14.71
CA LYS A 353 9.93 -13.36 -16.05
C LYS A 353 10.76 -14.65 -16.02
N TRP A 354 11.78 -14.70 -15.17
CA TRP A 354 12.64 -15.87 -15.07
C TRP A 354 11.86 -17.12 -14.64
N PHE A 355 10.95 -16.97 -13.67
CA PHE A 355 10.12 -18.09 -13.19
C PHE A 355 9.23 -18.64 -14.31
N LEU A 356 8.56 -17.75 -15.05
CA LEU A 356 7.70 -18.13 -16.18
C LEU A 356 8.50 -18.85 -17.26
N GLU A 357 9.63 -18.29 -17.69
CA GLU A 357 10.47 -18.90 -18.73
C GLU A 357 10.99 -20.27 -18.31
N ARG A 358 11.45 -20.42 -17.06
CA ARG A 358 12.11 -21.64 -16.60
C ARG A 358 11.16 -22.78 -16.22
N PHE A 359 9.99 -22.46 -15.67
CA PHE A 359 9.10 -23.46 -15.07
C PHE A 359 7.69 -23.49 -15.66
N VAL A 360 7.21 -22.42 -16.31
CA VAL A 360 5.86 -22.40 -16.87
C VAL A 360 5.90 -22.63 -18.38
N ILE A 361 6.54 -21.74 -19.12
CA ILE A 361 6.61 -21.77 -20.59
C ILE A 361 7.39 -23.00 -21.08
N LYS A 362 8.53 -23.29 -20.44
CA LYS A 362 9.37 -24.45 -20.79
C LYS A 362 8.61 -25.78 -20.78
N TYR A 363 7.65 -25.93 -19.86
CA TYR A 363 6.91 -27.17 -19.65
C TYR A 363 5.45 -27.09 -20.11
N GLN A 364 5.08 -26.02 -20.82
CA GLN A 364 3.69 -25.76 -21.19
C GLN A 364 3.16 -26.79 -22.20
N GLU A 365 4.00 -27.32 -23.08
CA GLU A 365 3.59 -28.36 -24.03
C GLU A 365 3.30 -29.69 -23.35
N GLN A 366 4.07 -30.03 -22.30
CA GLN A 366 3.89 -31.25 -21.52
C GLN A 366 2.75 -31.12 -20.51
N VAL A 367 2.56 -29.93 -19.93
CA VAL A 367 1.51 -29.65 -18.95
C VAL A 367 0.78 -28.36 -19.34
N PRO A 368 -0.20 -28.43 -20.28
CA PRO A 368 -0.91 -27.27 -20.80
C PRO A 368 -1.62 -26.42 -19.74
N GLU A 369 -1.96 -27.03 -18.60
CA GLU A 369 -2.69 -26.44 -17.48
C GLU A 369 -1.82 -25.51 -16.60
N LEU A 370 -0.48 -25.52 -16.76
CA LEU A 370 0.45 -24.70 -15.97
C LEU A 370 0.20 -23.20 -16.11
N LEU A 371 -0.04 -22.73 -17.34
CA LEU A 371 -0.23 -21.32 -17.59
C LEU A 371 -1.57 -20.82 -17.02
N THR A 372 -2.61 -21.64 -17.16
CA THR A 372 -3.96 -21.35 -16.65
C THR A 372 -3.98 -21.38 -15.13
N SER A 373 -3.41 -22.42 -14.51
CA SER A 373 -3.32 -22.55 -13.04
C SER A 373 -2.51 -21.42 -12.40
N TYR A 374 -1.37 -21.01 -12.98
CA TYR A 374 -0.56 -19.90 -12.48
C TYR A 374 -1.28 -18.55 -12.59
N LYS A 375 -2.00 -18.30 -13.69
CA LYS A 375 -2.73 -17.02 -13.91
C LYS A 375 -4.01 -16.91 -13.10
N GLU A 376 -4.78 -17.99 -13.02
CA GLU A 376 -6.08 -18.02 -12.33
C GLU A 376 -5.91 -18.20 -10.82
N LYS A 377 -4.67 -18.42 -10.34
CA LYS A 377 -4.35 -18.69 -8.92
C LYS A 377 -5.22 -19.80 -8.35
N ILE A 378 -5.55 -20.77 -9.20
CA ILE A 378 -6.38 -21.90 -8.80
C ILE A 378 -5.61 -22.63 -7.70
N SER A 379 -6.26 -22.76 -6.54
CA SER A 379 -5.81 -23.67 -5.50
C SER A 379 -5.67 -25.05 -6.14
N LEU A 380 -4.47 -25.61 -6.13
CA LEU A 380 -4.23 -26.98 -6.59
C LEU A 380 -4.91 -28.05 -5.71
N ALA A 381 -5.81 -27.65 -4.78
CA ALA A 381 -6.80 -28.56 -4.20
C ALA A 381 -7.56 -29.35 -5.28
N LYS A 382 -7.77 -28.78 -6.48
CA LYS A 382 -8.38 -29.48 -7.63
C LYS A 382 -7.53 -30.66 -8.15
N PHE A 383 -6.24 -30.70 -7.86
CA PHE A 383 -5.31 -31.75 -8.30
C PHE A 383 -4.86 -32.68 -7.15
N GLY A 384 -5.54 -32.65 -5.99
CA GLY A 384 -5.15 -33.45 -4.82
C GLY A 384 -3.88 -32.96 -4.11
N LEU A 385 -3.44 -31.73 -4.40
CA LEU A 385 -2.20 -31.13 -3.88
C LEU A 385 -2.48 -30.01 -2.88
N GLY A 386 -3.59 -30.13 -2.15
CA GLY A 386 -3.88 -29.27 -1.02
C GLY A 386 -2.70 -29.27 -0.05
N PHE A 387 -2.35 -28.08 0.44
CA PHE A 387 -1.46 -27.94 1.57
C PHE A 387 -2.19 -28.20 2.92
N ASP A 388 -3.44 -28.66 2.86
CA ASP A 388 -4.24 -29.13 3.97
C ASP A 388 -4.52 -30.64 3.80
N GLU A 389 -3.95 -31.46 4.69
CA GLU A 389 -4.70 -32.43 5.48
C GLU A 389 -3.85 -32.90 6.66
N ARG A 390 -4.38 -32.66 7.86
CA ARG A 390 -3.85 -33.06 9.16
C ARG A 390 -3.54 -34.56 9.15
N GLY A 391 -2.29 -34.92 9.41
CA GLY A 391 -1.91 -36.28 9.74
C GLY A 391 -2.70 -36.73 10.98
N GLY A 392 -3.75 -37.51 10.75
CA GLY A 392 -4.41 -38.27 11.79
C GLY A 392 -3.40 -39.23 12.39
N VAL A 393 -3.16 -39.06 13.69
CA VAL A 393 -2.59 -40.09 14.55
C VAL A 393 -3.45 -41.33 14.37
N LYS A 394 -2.90 -42.37 13.73
CA LYS A 394 -3.41 -43.72 13.90
C LYS A 394 -2.88 -44.20 15.25
N GLN A 395 -3.76 -44.26 16.24
CA GLN A 395 -3.59 -45.16 17.37
C GLN A 395 -3.58 -46.59 16.82
N VAL A 396 -2.45 -47.29 16.97
CA VAL A 396 -2.40 -48.64 17.56
C VAL A 396 -1.14 -48.67 18.42
#